data_AF-A0A7K3DGD9-F1
#
_entry.id   AF-A0A7K3DGD9-F1
#
_cell.length_a   1.000
_cell.length_b   1.000
_cell.length_c   1.000
_cell.angle_alpha   90.00
_cell.angle_beta   90.00
_cell.angle_gamma   90.00
#
_symmetry.space_group_name_H-M   'P 1'
#
loop_
_entity.id
_entity.type
_entity.pdbx_description
1 polymer ?
#
loop_
_entity_poly.entity_id
_entity_poly.type
_entity_poly.pdbx_seq_one_letter_code
_entity_poly.pdbx_strand_id
1 'polypeptide(L)'
;EQLAMRTAAVAGHPLVAVRTRAASGAEPQAEIQFLSVDDPRVRLVGLTAPAEDGLTVRLQSFTDTPVVCRVTTPFRVAGARHTNYLGLGTGDLTPDADGALPVPVPAWGTAAVTLRLERPSRGR
;
A
#
# COMPACT_ATOMS: atom_id res chain seq x y z
N GLU A 1 -8.42 16.63 16.16
CA GLU A 1 -8.22 16.77 14.70
C GLU A 1 -8.11 15.45 13.92
N GLN A 2 -7.35 14.44 14.37
CA GLN A 2 -7.16 13.20 13.58
C GLN A 2 -8.46 12.49 13.15
N LEU A 3 -9.51 12.51 13.98
CA LEU A 3 -10.80 11.88 13.66
C LEU A 3 -11.55 12.61 12.53
N ALA A 4 -11.58 13.95 12.55
CA ALA A 4 -12.27 14.75 11.53
C ALA A 4 -11.65 14.56 10.13
N MET A 5 -10.31 14.51 10.06
CA MET A 5 -9.59 14.18 8.83
C MET A 5 -9.91 12.76 8.32
N ARG A 6 -10.03 11.78 9.22
CA ARG A 6 -10.37 10.39 8.84
C ARG A 6 -11.78 10.30 8.25
N THR A 7 -12.76 10.93 8.88
CA THR A 7 -14.16 10.85 8.43
C THR A 7 -14.38 11.57 7.10
N ALA A 8 -13.68 12.68 6.85
CA ALA A 8 -13.79 13.41 5.58
C ALA A 8 -13.32 12.57 4.38
N ALA A 9 -12.25 11.78 4.54
CA ALA A 9 -11.72 10.94 3.46
C ALA A 9 -12.66 9.79 3.07
N VAL A 10 -13.44 9.24 4.02
CA VAL A 10 -14.38 8.13 3.77
C VAL A 10 -15.53 8.58 2.88
N ALA A 11 -15.97 9.83 2.99
CA ALA A 11 -17.05 10.37 2.15
C ALA A 11 -16.70 10.39 0.65
N GLY A 12 -15.42 10.37 0.28
CA GLY A 12 -14.95 10.39 -1.11
C GLY A 12 -14.74 9.02 -1.76
N HIS A 13 -14.84 7.92 -1.01
CA HIS A 13 -14.54 6.57 -1.49
C HIS A 13 -15.77 5.66 -1.31
N PRO A 14 -16.70 5.63 -2.29
CA PRO A 14 -17.90 4.82 -2.17
C PRO A 14 -17.55 3.33 -2.09
N LEU A 15 -18.33 2.59 -1.31
CA LEU A 15 -18.23 1.13 -1.28
C LEU A 15 -18.65 0.56 -2.63
N VAL A 16 -17.80 -0.29 -3.21
CA VAL A 16 -18.06 -0.97 -4.48
C VAL A 16 -18.48 -2.41 -4.19
N ALA A 17 -19.75 -2.73 -4.43
CA ALA A 17 -20.27 -4.09 -4.32
C ALA A 17 -20.16 -4.80 -5.68
N VAL A 18 -19.58 -6.01 -5.69
CA VAL A 18 -19.47 -6.85 -6.88
C VAL A 18 -20.06 -8.22 -6.59
N ARG A 19 -20.90 -8.74 -7.48
CA ARG A 19 -21.37 -10.14 -7.40
C ARG A 19 -20.34 -11.04 -8.05
N THR A 20 -19.84 -12.01 -7.28
CA THR A 20 -18.94 -13.06 -7.77
C THR A 20 -19.64 -14.42 -7.73
N ARG A 21 -19.19 -15.36 -8.54
CA ARG A 21 -19.63 -16.77 -8.46
C ARG A 21 -18.55 -17.55 -7.74
N ALA A 22 -18.95 -18.42 -6.82
CA ALA A 22 -18.02 -19.33 -6.17
C ALA A 22 -17.38 -20.25 -7.24
N ALA A 23 -16.05 -20.33 -7.24
CA ALA A 23 -15.37 -21.43 -7.89
C ALA A 23 -15.59 -22.70 -7.05
N SER A 24 -15.81 -23.84 -7.70
CA SER A 24 -15.97 -25.12 -7.02
C SER A 24 -14.73 -25.46 -6.17
N GLY A 25 -14.92 -25.77 -4.88
CA GLY A 25 -13.93 -26.48 -4.08
C GLY A 25 -13.13 -25.67 -3.04
N ALA A 26 -13.39 -24.38 -2.86
CA ALA A 26 -12.79 -23.61 -1.77
C ALA A 26 -13.82 -22.71 -1.07
N GLU A 27 -13.81 -22.69 0.26
CA GLU A 27 -14.52 -21.64 0.98
C GLU A 27 -13.86 -20.28 0.68
N PRO A 28 -14.63 -19.27 0.23
CA PRO A 28 -14.07 -17.97 -0.07
C PRO A 28 -13.62 -17.28 1.22
N GLN A 29 -12.44 -16.66 1.18
CA GLN A 29 -11.97 -15.82 2.27
C GLN A 29 -12.93 -14.63 2.45
N ALA A 30 -13.45 -14.46 3.67
CA ALA A 30 -14.44 -13.43 3.97
C ALA A 30 -13.87 -12.00 3.88
N GLU A 31 -12.57 -11.83 4.13
CA GLU A 31 -11.89 -10.54 4.10
C GLU A 31 -10.43 -10.69 3.63
N ILE A 32 -10.02 -9.86 2.68
CA ILE A 32 -8.63 -9.76 2.23
C ILE A 32 -8.16 -8.32 2.42
N GLN A 33 -7.13 -8.14 3.26
CA GLN A 33 -6.47 -6.86 3.42
C GLN A 33 -5.28 -6.75 2.46
N PHE A 34 -5.36 -5.85 1.48
CA PHE A 34 -4.33 -5.68 0.45
C PHE A 34 -3.08 -4.93 0.94
N LEU A 35 -3.28 -3.99 1.86
CA LEU A 35 -2.23 -3.10 2.35
C LEU A 35 -2.58 -2.61 3.76
N SER A 36 -1.54 -2.39 4.58
CA SER A 36 -1.66 -1.68 5.86
C SER A 36 -0.62 -0.57 5.92
N VAL A 37 -0.99 0.52 6.59
CA VAL A 37 -0.15 1.68 6.89
C VAL A 37 -0.26 1.88 8.40
N ASP A 38 0.84 1.78 9.12
CA ASP A 38 0.84 1.68 10.59
C ASP A 38 0.82 3.03 11.32
N ASP A 39 1.27 4.11 10.69
CA ASP A 39 1.29 5.44 11.31
C ASP A 39 -0.04 6.18 11.04
N PRO A 40 -0.83 6.50 12.09
CA PRO A 40 -2.12 7.16 11.95
C PRO A 40 -2.02 8.60 11.44
N ARG A 41 -0.82 9.20 11.37
CA ARG A 41 -0.54 10.54 10.81
C ARG A 41 -0.18 10.48 9.33
N VAL A 42 0.00 9.28 8.78
CA VAL A 42 0.23 9.05 7.35
C VAL A 42 -1.05 8.48 6.72
N ARG A 43 -1.32 8.84 5.46
CA ARG A 43 -2.46 8.32 4.70
C ARG A 43 -1.99 7.73 3.38
N LEU A 44 -2.62 6.63 2.99
CA LEU A 44 -2.61 6.15 1.62
C LEU A 44 -3.47 7.09 0.77
N VAL A 45 -2.86 7.75 -0.21
CA VAL A 45 -3.54 8.69 -1.12
C VAL A 45 -3.60 8.18 -2.55
N GLY A 46 -2.92 7.07 -2.85
CA GLY A 46 -3.01 6.42 -4.15
C GLY A 46 -2.38 5.04 -4.14
N LEU A 47 -3.03 4.12 -4.87
CA LEU A 47 -2.54 2.77 -5.11
C LEU A 47 -2.78 2.44 -6.57
N THR A 48 -1.72 2.14 -7.33
CA THR A 48 -1.82 1.86 -8.77
C THR A 48 -0.94 0.69 -9.15
N ALA A 49 -1.34 -0.11 -10.14
CA ALA A 49 -0.55 -1.21 -10.68
C ALA A 49 -0.09 -0.88 -12.12
N PRO A 50 1.04 -0.18 -12.31
CA PRO A 50 1.48 0.25 -13.64
C PRO A 50 2.03 -0.89 -14.50
N ALA A 51 2.35 -2.03 -13.90
CA ALA A 51 2.84 -3.24 -14.57
C ALA A 51 2.21 -4.48 -13.92
N GLU A 52 2.28 -5.63 -14.59
CA GLU A 52 1.67 -6.90 -14.14
C GLU A 52 2.17 -7.35 -12.76
N ASP A 53 3.43 -7.06 -12.43
CA ASP A 53 4.10 -7.37 -11.17
C ASP A 53 4.40 -6.13 -10.33
N GLY A 54 3.89 -4.95 -10.72
CA GLY A 54 4.21 -3.67 -10.10
C GLY A 54 3.06 -3.11 -9.28
N LEU A 55 3.33 -2.69 -8.05
CA LEU A 55 2.40 -1.95 -7.20
C LEU A 55 3.02 -0.65 -6.72
N THR A 56 2.48 0.50 -7.11
CA THR A 56 2.92 1.81 -6.63
C THR A 56 1.99 2.31 -5.52
N VAL A 57 2.58 2.55 -4.35
CA VAL A 57 1.93 3.08 -3.15
C VAL A 57 2.31 4.55 -2.98
N ARG A 58 1.33 5.43 -2.79
CA ARG A 58 1.53 6.87 -2.55
C ARG A 58 1.01 7.25 -1.17
N LEU A 59 1.87 7.90 -0.39
CA LEU A 59 1.64 8.28 0.98
C LEU A 59 1.71 9.81 1.16
N GLN A 60 0.91 10.33 2.09
CA GLN A 60 0.92 11.73 2.52
C GLN A 60 1.02 11.79 4.04
N SER A 61 1.95 12.59 4.55
CA SER A 61 2.07 12.94 5.97
C SER A 61 1.21 14.14 6.32
N PHE A 62 0.60 14.09 7.51
CA PHE A 62 -0.16 15.19 8.13
C PHE A 62 0.45 15.61 9.48
N THR A 63 1.77 15.45 9.62
CA THR A 63 2.51 15.85 10.82
C THR A 63 3.73 16.68 10.43
N ASP A 64 4.15 17.54 11.35
CA ASP A 64 5.28 18.46 11.24
C ASP A 64 6.66 17.81 11.50
N THR A 65 6.68 16.52 11.77
CA THR A 65 7.89 15.74 12.03
C THR A 65 8.05 14.66 10.97
N PRO A 66 9.27 14.42 10.45
CA PRO A 66 9.51 13.26 9.59
C PRO A 66 9.20 11.96 10.32
N VAL A 67 8.62 11.00 9.61
CA VAL A 67 8.26 9.69 10.16
C VAL A 67 8.75 8.57 9.25
N VAL A 68 9.00 7.40 9.83
CA VAL A 68 9.17 6.16 9.07
C VAL A 68 7.89 5.35 9.25
N CYS A 69 7.13 5.22 8.18
CA CYS A 69 5.87 4.49 8.19
C CYS A 69 6.08 3.07 7.66
N ARG A 70 5.63 2.06 8.39
CA ARG A 70 5.67 0.67 7.97
C ARG A 70 4.49 0.38 7.05
N VAL A 71 4.80 -0.07 5.85
CA VAL A 71 3.82 -0.53 4.87
C VAL A 71 3.89 -2.05 4.79
N THR A 72 2.77 -2.73 5.02
CA THR A 72 2.69 -4.20 4.96
C THR A 72 1.68 -4.65 3.92
N THR A 73 1.93 -5.78 3.29
CA THR A 73 1.05 -6.38 2.29
C THR A 73 1.11 -7.91 2.39
N PRO A 74 0.01 -8.66 2.12
CA PRO A 74 0.04 -10.12 2.12
C PRO A 74 0.77 -10.69 0.89
N PHE A 75 1.10 -9.86 -0.10
CA PHE A 75 1.83 -10.30 -1.29
C PHE A 75 3.32 -10.42 -1.00
N ARG A 76 3.95 -11.45 -1.56
CA ARG A 76 5.41 -11.58 -1.50
C ARG A 76 6.05 -10.49 -2.34
N VAL A 77 6.98 -9.74 -1.74
CA VAL A 77 7.67 -8.62 -2.38
C VAL A 77 9.05 -9.10 -2.85
N ALA A 78 9.23 -9.18 -4.16
CA ALA A 78 10.49 -9.52 -4.83
C ALA A 78 11.49 -8.35 -4.88
N GLY A 79 11.05 -7.14 -4.52
CA GLY A 79 11.87 -5.95 -4.43
C GLY A 79 11.02 -4.72 -4.19
N ALA A 80 11.59 -3.70 -3.57
CA ALA A 80 10.92 -2.42 -3.35
C ALA A 80 11.88 -1.28 -3.66
N ARG A 81 11.31 -0.16 -4.14
CA ARG A 81 12.06 1.04 -4.46
C ARG A 81 11.31 2.28 -4.01
N HIS A 82 12.05 3.27 -3.53
CA HIS A 82 11.57 4.63 -3.50
C HIS A 82 11.32 5.12 -4.92
N THR A 83 10.23 5.84 -5.10
CA THR A 83 9.91 6.51 -6.34
C THR A 83 9.47 7.95 -6.08
N ASN A 84 9.57 8.78 -7.11
CA ASN A 84 8.83 10.03 -7.10
C ASN A 84 7.34 9.76 -7.39
N TYR A 85 6.51 10.80 -7.32
CA TYR A 85 5.06 10.67 -7.53
C TYR A 85 4.66 10.08 -8.91
N LEU A 86 5.56 10.21 -9.90
CA LEU A 86 5.43 9.69 -11.27
C LEU A 86 5.87 8.22 -11.41
N GLY A 87 6.35 7.59 -10.33
CA GLY A 87 6.80 6.20 -10.34
C GLY A 87 8.24 6.01 -10.82
N LEU A 88 9.02 7.07 -10.97
CA LEU A 88 10.44 6.97 -11.36
C LEU A 88 11.29 6.64 -10.14
N GLY A 89 12.09 5.58 -10.25
CA GLY A 89 12.94 5.06 -9.16
C GLY A 89 13.99 6.06 -8.68
N THR A 90 14.07 6.24 -7.37
CA THR A 90 15.02 7.15 -6.71
C THR A 90 15.98 6.42 -5.75
N GLY A 91 15.70 5.17 -5.40
CA GLY A 91 16.58 4.32 -4.58
C GLY A 91 15.92 2.98 -4.25
N ASP A 92 16.73 1.98 -3.90
CA ASP A 92 16.20 0.70 -3.41
C ASP A 92 15.67 0.85 -1.97
N LEU A 93 14.64 0.07 -1.65
CA LEU A 93 14.06 -0.01 -0.32
C LEU A 93 14.13 -1.45 0.17
N THR A 94 14.73 -1.65 1.33
CA THR A 94 14.89 -2.98 1.93
C THR A 94 13.76 -3.22 2.94
N PRO A 95 13.02 -4.33 2.83
CA PRO A 95 12.07 -4.74 3.87
C PRO A 95 12.78 -5.07 5.18
N ASP A 96 12.09 -4.85 6.29
CA ASP A 96 12.50 -5.34 7.60
C ASP A 96 12.37 -6.87 7.70
N ALA A 97 12.89 -7.44 8.79
CA ALA A 97 12.90 -8.89 9.02
C ALA A 97 11.51 -9.54 9.03
N ASP A 98 10.46 -8.78 9.37
CA ASP A 98 9.06 -9.21 9.35
C ASP A 98 8.37 -8.96 7.99
N GLY A 99 9.11 -8.48 7.00
CA GLY A 99 8.61 -8.19 5.64
C GLY A 99 7.92 -6.84 5.50
N ALA A 100 7.80 -6.04 6.56
CA ALA A 100 7.28 -4.68 6.44
C ALA A 100 8.27 -3.78 5.71
N LEU A 101 7.75 -2.82 4.95
CA LEU A 101 8.55 -1.85 4.22
C LEU A 101 8.65 -0.56 5.03
N PRO A 102 9.82 -0.19 5.57
CA PRO A 102 9.98 1.07 6.29
C PRO A 102 10.08 2.22 5.27
N VAL A 103 9.02 3.00 5.12
CA VAL A 103 8.97 4.12 4.16
C VAL A 103 9.21 5.44 4.89
N PRO A 104 10.37 6.09 4.71
CA PRO A 104 10.56 7.48 5.10
C PRO A 104 9.52 8.40 4.45
N VAL A 105 8.78 9.15 5.26
CA VAL A 105 7.82 10.17 4.83
C VAL A 105 8.21 11.52 5.45
N PRO A 106 8.51 12.55 4.65
CA PRO A 106 8.85 13.88 5.16
C PRO A 106 7.69 14.53 5.95
N ALA A 107 8.04 15.48 6.82
CA ALA A 107 7.07 16.35 7.49
C ALA A 107 6.21 17.08 6.46
N TRP A 108 4.87 17.02 6.62
CA TRP A 108 3.88 17.55 5.67
C TRP A 108 4.06 17.12 4.20
N GLY A 109 4.90 16.10 3.95
CA GLY A 109 5.35 15.72 2.62
C GLY A 109 4.65 14.49 2.08
N THR A 110 5.04 14.13 0.87
CA THR A 110 4.63 12.88 0.22
C THR A 110 5.80 11.91 0.13
N ALA A 111 5.47 10.62 0.05
CA ALA A 111 6.38 9.57 -0.32
C ALA A 111 5.70 8.66 -1.34
N ALA A 112 6.47 8.11 -2.27
CA ALA A 112 6.00 7.04 -3.14
C ALA A 112 6.99 5.89 -3.13
N VAL A 113 6.45 4.67 -3.19
CA VAL A 113 7.23 3.44 -3.30
C VAL A 113 6.61 2.54 -4.34
N THR A 114 7.45 1.86 -5.12
CA THR A 114 7.01 0.82 -6.06
C THR A 114 7.52 -0.52 -5.58
N LEU A 115 6.58 -1.46 -5.45
CA LEU A 115 6.83 -2.85 -5.07
C LEU A 115 6.82 -3.67 -6.34
N ARG A 116 7.82 -4.53 -6.48
CA ARG A 116 7.79 -5.66 -7.41
C ARG A 116 7.30 -6.87 -6.66
N LEU A 117 6.14 -7.40 -7.03
CA LEU A 117 5.54 -8.55 -6.40
C LEU A 117 6.08 -9.84 -7.03
N GLU A 118 6.26 -10.89 -6.24
CA GLU A 118 6.47 -12.21 -6.80
C GLU A 118 5.20 -12.63 -7.55
N ARG A 119 5.37 -13.19 -8.75
CA ARG A 119 4.23 -13.79 -9.44
C ARG A 119 3.71 -14.94 -8.58
N PRO A 120 2.40 -15.04 -8.35
CA PRO A 120 1.84 -16.23 -7.74
C PRO A 120 2.22 -17.44 -8.60
N SER A 121 2.75 -18.48 -7.99
CA SER A 121 2.97 -19.75 -8.69
C SER A 121 1.62 -20.18 -9.27
N ARG A 122 1.51 -20.28 -10.60
CA ARG A 122 0.34 -20.89 -11.22
C ARG A 122 0.31 -22.34 -10.77
N GLY A 123 -0.51 -22.65 -9.76
CA GLY A 123 -0.79 -24.01 -9.35
C GLY A 123 -1.29 -24.80 -10.57
N ARG A 124 -0.68 -25.97 -10.78
CA ARG A 124 -1.10 -26.97 -11.76
C ARG A 124 -2.43 -27.58 -11.37
#